data_AF-A0A9E4XJD5-F1
#
_entry.id   AF-A0A9E4XJD5-F1
#
_cell.length_a   1.000
_cell.length_b   1.000
_cell.length_c   1.000
_cell.angle_alpha   90.00
_cell.angle_beta   90.00
_cell.angle_gamma   90.00
#
_symmetry.space_group_name_H-M   'P 1'
#
loop_
_entity.id
_entity.type
_entity.pdbx_description
1 polymer ?
#
loop_
_entity_poly.entity_id
_entity_poly.type
_entity_poly.pdbx_seq_one_letter_code
_entity_poly.pdbx_strand_id
1 'polypeptide(L)'
;KTRFTVKFIERAANGQLKTVTHLSKLLKGALVRHLVSNSAEAGTAESALELVAGFSHPEGYVFRPELTAEVERATEIVFLRD
;
A
#
# COMPACT_ATOMS: atom_id res chain seq x y z
N LYS A 1 -14.42 13.46 -4.35
CA LYS A 1 -13.19 13.39 -3.52
C LYS A 1 -12.62 11.99 -3.71
N THR A 2 -11.43 11.85 -4.30
CA THR A 2 -10.81 10.54 -4.56
C THR A 2 -10.47 9.87 -3.24
N ARG A 3 -10.91 8.62 -3.04
CA ARG A 3 -10.66 7.84 -1.81
C ARG A 3 -9.67 6.73 -2.13
N PHE A 4 -8.62 6.62 -1.33
CA PHE A 4 -7.69 5.49 -1.39
C PHE A 4 -7.85 4.65 -0.15
N THR A 5 -7.86 3.33 -0.31
CA THR A 5 -7.72 2.36 0.78
C THR A 5 -6.42 1.60 0.58
N VAL A 6 -5.81 1.16 1.68
CA VAL A 6 -4.55 0.41 1.64
C VAL A 6 -4.74 -0.92 2.33
N LYS A 7 -4.32 -1.98 1.64
CA LYS A 7 -4.41 -3.36 2.09
C LYS A 7 -3.04 -4.01 2.04
N PHE A 8 -2.68 -4.66 3.13
CA PHE A 8 -1.47 -5.45 3.25
C PHE A 8 -1.88 -6.92 3.25
N ILE A 9 -1.29 -7.68 2.33
CA ILE A 9 -1.56 -9.10 2.17
C ILE A 9 -0.26 -9.89 2.24
N GLU A 10 -0.40 -11.15 2.59
CA GLU A 10 0.70 -12.12 2.66
C GLU A 10 0.37 -13.35 1.84
N ARG A 11 1.38 -13.93 1.20
CA ARG A 11 1.28 -15.25 0.61
C ARG A 11 1.56 -16.28 1.70
N ALA A 12 0.58 -17.13 1.99
CA ALA A 12 0.76 -18.27 2.86
C ALA A 12 1.54 -19.38 2.16
N ALA A 13 2.11 -20.31 2.94
CA ALA A 13 2.88 -21.45 2.42
C ALA A 13 2.11 -22.32 1.40
N ASN A 14 0.78 -22.32 1.46
CA ASN A 14 -0.09 -23.02 0.50
C ASN A 14 -0.43 -22.18 -0.76
N GLY A 15 0.25 -21.04 -0.96
CA GLY A 15 0.04 -20.12 -2.07
C GLY A 15 -1.14 -19.16 -1.93
N GLN A 16 -1.99 -19.32 -0.89
CA GLN A 16 -3.15 -18.45 -0.70
C GLN A 16 -2.76 -17.05 -0.23
N LEU A 17 -3.41 -16.03 -0.79
CA LEU A 17 -3.27 -14.66 -0.34
C LEU A 17 -4.19 -14.39 0.85
N LYS A 18 -3.64 -13.83 1.93
CA LYS A 18 -4.37 -13.52 3.17
C LYS A 18 -4.19 -12.06 3.56
N THR A 19 -5.26 -11.43 4.02
CA THR A 19 -5.16 -10.06 4.55
C THR A 19 -4.55 -10.07 5.94
N VAL A 20 -3.59 -9.17 6.16
CA VAL A 20 -2.91 -9.03 7.45
C VAL A 20 -3.58 -7.95 8.27
N THR A 21 -4.24 -8.34 9.35
CA THR A 21 -5.03 -7.43 10.21
C THR A 21 -4.28 -6.96 11.45
N HIS A 22 -3.38 -7.79 12.01
CA HIS A 22 -2.68 -7.51 13.26
C HIS A 22 -1.59 -6.43 13.11
N LEU A 23 -0.96 -6.32 11.93
CA LEU A 23 0.06 -5.29 11.63
C LEU A 23 -0.47 -4.10 10.83
N SER A 24 -1.75 -4.07 10.42
CA SER A 24 -2.20 -3.05 9.47
C SER A 24 -2.00 -1.62 9.98
N LYS A 25 -2.11 -1.38 11.30
CA LYS A 25 -1.91 -0.05 11.88
C LYS A 25 -0.45 0.39 11.78
N LEU A 26 0.49 -0.51 12.09
CA LEU A 26 1.92 -0.27 11.99
C LEU A 26 2.32 0.01 10.54
N LEU A 27 1.88 -0.86 9.62
CA LEU A 27 2.22 -0.77 8.20
C LEU A 27 1.64 0.50 7.56
N LYS A 28 0.39 0.87 7.88
CA LYS A 28 -0.20 2.14 7.44
C LYS A 28 0.53 3.34 8.03
N GLY A 29 0.96 3.28 9.29
CA GLY A 29 1.76 4.32 9.92
C GLY A 29 3.12 4.51 9.24
N ALA A 30 3.79 3.43 8.87
CA ALA A 30 5.04 3.46 8.11
C ALA A 30 4.85 4.08 6.72
N LEU A 31 3.78 3.69 6.01
CA LEU A 31 3.44 4.29 4.71
C LEU A 31 3.16 5.79 4.85
N VAL A 32 2.35 6.21 5.82
CA VAL A 32 2.09 7.64 6.07
C VAL A 32 3.38 8.38 6.38
N ARG A 33 4.27 7.81 7.21
CA ARG A 33 5.58 8.42 7.50
C ARG A 33 6.42 8.61 6.24
N HIS A 34 6.47 7.59 5.37
CA HIS A 34 7.15 7.70 4.08
C HIS A 34 6.57 8.81 3.20
N LEU A 35 5.25 8.89 3.08
CA LEU A 35 4.58 9.94 2.29
C LEU A 35 4.83 11.34 2.85
N VAL A 36 4.79 11.51 4.17
CA VAL A 36 5.04 12.79 4.83
C VAL A 36 6.50 13.22 4.65
N SER A 37 7.45 12.29 4.81
CA SER A 37 8.88 12.57 4.63
C SER A 37 9.25 12.97 3.21
N ASN A 38 8.47 12.54 2.21
CA ASN A 38 8.69 12.85 0.79
C ASN A 38 7.59 13.79 0.23
N SER A 39 6.93 14.55 1.10
CA SER A 39 5.76 15.37 0.72
C SER A 39 6.06 16.45 -0.33
N ALA A 40 7.30 16.89 -0.49
CA ALA A 40 7.71 17.82 -1.54
C ALA A 40 7.55 17.23 -2.96
N GLU A 41 7.59 15.90 -3.09
CA GLU A 41 7.43 15.17 -4.35
C GLU A 41 5.94 14.84 -4.64
N ALA A 42 5.07 14.96 -3.64
CA ALA A 42 3.63 14.70 -3.73
C ALA A 42 2.83 15.91 -4.28
N GLY A 43 3.31 16.53 -5.35
CA GLY A 43 2.67 17.71 -5.96
C GLY A 43 1.34 17.44 -6.67
N THR A 44 1.05 16.18 -7.03
CA THR A 44 -0.18 15.76 -7.72
C THR A 44 -0.67 14.39 -7.21
N ALA A 45 -1.88 13.98 -7.60
CA ALA A 45 -2.36 12.63 -7.30
C ALA A 45 -1.53 11.52 -7.98
N GLU A 46 -0.99 11.80 -9.16
CA GLU A 46 -0.13 10.87 -9.90
C GLU A 46 1.22 10.70 -9.21
N SER A 47 1.89 11.80 -8.86
CA SER A 47 3.15 11.74 -8.13
C SER A 47 2.99 11.19 -6.71
N ALA A 48 1.81 11.37 -6.08
CA ALA A 48 1.48 10.70 -4.83
C ALA A 48 1.38 9.17 -5.00
N LEU A 49 0.84 8.67 -6.11
CA LEU A 49 0.81 7.24 -6.40
C LEU A 49 2.20 6.68 -6.70
N GLU A 50 3.06 7.44 -7.38
CA GLU A 50 4.47 7.07 -7.58
C GLU A 50 5.21 6.94 -6.25
N LEU A 51 4.99 7.87 -5.31
CA LEU A 51 5.53 7.76 -3.95
C LEU A 51 4.98 6.55 -3.19
N VAL A 52 3.71 6.22 -3.34
CA VAL A 52 3.15 4.99 -2.78
C VAL A 52 3.79 3.75 -3.40
N ALA A 53 4.02 3.75 -4.71
CA ALA A 53 4.67 2.64 -5.41
C ALA A 53 6.13 2.46 -5.00
N GLY A 54 6.82 3.55 -4.65
CA GLY A 54 8.18 3.54 -4.11
C GLY A 54 8.31 3.06 -2.66
N PHE A 55 7.20 2.87 -1.95
CA PHE A 55 7.23 2.39 -0.57
C PHE A 55 7.55 0.88 -0.50
N SER A 56 8.58 0.55 0.27
CA SER A 56 8.90 -0.81 0.70
C SER A 56 9.04 -0.88 2.22
N HIS A 57 8.41 -1.86 2.86
CA HIS A 57 8.55 -2.06 4.30
C HIS A 57 9.67 -3.08 4.62
N PRO A 58 10.46 -2.92 5.70
CA PRO A 58 11.47 -3.91 6.11
C PRO A 58 10.94 -5.34 6.32
N GLU A 59 9.66 -5.48 6.65
CA GLU A 59 8.97 -6.78 6.74
C GLU A 59 8.71 -7.44 5.37
N GLY A 60 9.13 -6.83 4.26
CA GLY A 60 9.05 -7.40 2.90
C GLY A 60 7.77 -7.04 2.13
N TYR A 61 6.94 -6.11 2.63
CA TYR A 61 5.77 -5.65 1.87
C TYR A 61 6.16 -4.68 0.77
N VAL A 62 5.76 -5.01 -0.45
CA VAL A 62 6.03 -4.23 -1.67
C VAL A 62 4.73 -4.01 -2.45
N PHE A 63 4.61 -2.86 -3.10
CA PHE A 63 3.46 -2.53 -3.93
C PHE A 63 3.23 -3.57 -5.04
N ARG A 64 1.95 -3.84 -5.33
CA ARG A 64 1.51 -4.74 -6.42
C ARG A 64 0.45 -4.03 -7.27
N PRO A 65 0.84 -3.42 -8.41
CA PRO A 65 -0.12 -2.73 -9.28
C PRO A 65 -1.18 -3.67 -9.83
N GLU A 66 -0.84 -4.94 -10.10
CA GLU A 66 -1.75 -5.95 -10.63
C GLU A 66 -2.84 -6.41 -9.65
N LEU A 67 -2.66 -6.14 -8.36
CA LEU A 67 -3.67 -6.39 -7.31
C LEU A 67 -4.40 -5.11 -6.88
N THR A 68 -3.95 -3.96 -7.36
CA THR A 68 -4.54 -2.65 -7.05
C THR A 68 -5.69 -2.39 -8.00
N ALA A 69 -6.88 -2.12 -7.46
CA ALA A 69 -8.09 -2.00 -8.26
C ALA A 69 -9.05 -0.95 -7.69
N GLU A 70 -9.97 -0.48 -8.52
CA GLU A 70 -11.07 0.35 -8.05
C GLU A 70 -12.16 -0.53 -7.41
N VAL A 71 -12.48 -0.27 -6.15
CA VAL A 71 -13.47 -1.00 -5.34
C VAL A 71 -14.33 0.02 -4.61
N GLU A 72 -15.66 -0.07 -4.79
CA GLU A 72 -16.65 0.72 -4.04
C GLU A 72 -16.31 2.22 -3.92
N ARG A 73 -16.02 2.87 -5.06
CA ARG A 73 -15.67 4.29 -5.17
C ARG A 73 -14.35 4.68 -4.48
N ALA A 74 -13.45 3.72 -4.35
CA ALA A 74 -12.10 3.91 -3.85
C ALA A 74 -11.11 3.14 -4.69
N THR A 75 -9.85 3.59 -4.73
CA THR A 75 -8.77 2.77 -5.24
C THR A 75 -8.15 2.01 -4.08
N GLU A 76 -8.27 0.67 -4.09
CA GLU A 76 -7.63 -0.21 -3.12
C GLU A 76 -6.21 -0.50 -3.57
N ILE A 77 -5.25 0.12 -2.89
CA ILE A 77 -3.80 -0.05 -3.08
C ILE A 77 -3.37 -1.28 -2.29
N VAL A 78 -2.68 -2.21 -2.98
CA VAL A 78 -2.27 -3.49 -2.38
C VAL A 78 -0.76 -3.59 -2.27
N PHE A 79 -0.31 -3.98 -1.07
CA PHE A 79 1.06 -4.37 -0.78
C PHE A 79 1.10 -5.86 -0.43
N LEU A 80 2.01 -6.61 -1.07
CA LEU A 80 2.20 -8.04 -0.85
C LEU A 80 3.56 -8.30 -0.20
N ARG A 81 3.55 -9.18 0.80
CA ARG A 81 4.73 -9.93 1.23
C ARG A 81 4.60 -11.36 0.70
N ASP A 82 5.55 -11.78 -0.13
CA ASP A 82 5.62 -13.16 -0.64
C ASP A 82 6.18 -14.14 0.41
#